data_AF-A0A1B8P0U2-F1
#
_entry.id   AF-A0A1B8P0U2-F1
#
_cell.length_a   1.000
_cell.length_b   1.000
_cell.length_c   1.000
_cell.angle_alpha   90.00
_cell.angle_beta   90.00
_cell.angle_gamma   90.00
#
_symmetry.space_group_name_H-M   'P 1'
#
loop_
_entity.id
_entity.type
_entity.pdbx_description
1 polymer ?
#
loop_
_entity_poly.entity_id
_entity_poly.type
_entity_poly.pdbx_seq_one_letter_code
_entity_poly.pdbx_strand_id
1 'polypeptide(L)' 'MVDWRRKTAKERAGLLRRWHDLMLEHREDLAVLMTAEQGKPLAEARARLVSLPAFWSGSPRKVDVPMEK' A
#
# COMPACT_ATOMS: atom_id res chain seq x y z
N MET A 1 21.96 14.68 0.54
CA MET A 1 21.30 13.51 1.19
C MET A 1 21.47 13.47 2.73
N VAL A 2 21.56 14.61 3.44
CA VAL A 2 21.76 14.63 4.92
C VAL A 2 20.45 14.81 5.71
N ASP A 3 19.35 15.12 5.03
CA ASP A 3 18.11 15.54 5.68
C ASP A 3 17.27 14.39 6.27
N TRP A 4 17.42 13.15 5.77
CA TRP A 4 16.67 11.99 6.30
C TRP A 4 17.21 11.51 7.66
N ARG A 5 18.53 11.41 7.81
CA ARG A 5 19.19 10.96 9.04
C ARG A 5 18.90 11.87 10.24
N ARG A 6 18.59 13.15 9.98
CA ARG A 6 18.28 14.15 11.01
C ARG A 6 16.85 14.08 11.53
N LYS A 7 15.91 13.48 10.79
CA LYS A 7 14.50 13.37 11.21
C LYS A 7 14.40 12.41 12.40
N THR A 8 13.56 12.74 13.35
CA THR A 8 13.21 11.88 14.48
C THR A 8 12.43 10.65 14.03
N ALA A 9 12.34 9.62 14.88
CA ALA A 9 11.52 8.45 14.60
C ALA A 9 10.04 8.81 14.37
N LYS A 10 9.51 9.81 15.09
CA LYS A 10 8.12 10.25 14.98
C LYS A 10 7.83 10.89 13.62
N GLU A 11 8.74 11.72 13.12
CA GLU A 11 8.60 12.37 11.81
C GLU A 11 8.68 11.34 10.67
N ARG A 12 9.61 10.39 10.76
CA ARG A 12 9.70 9.29 9.78
C ARG A 12 8.44 8.42 9.80
N ALA A 13 7.93 8.08 10.98
CA ALA A 13 6.69 7.34 11.11
C ALA A 13 5.48 8.11 10.54
N GLY A 14 5.45 9.43 10.69
CA GLY A 14 4.41 10.27 10.08
C GLY A 14 4.46 10.28 8.56
N LEU A 15 5.66 10.29 7.97
CA LEU A 15 5.84 10.18 6.52
C LEU A 15 5.42 8.79 6.01
N LEU A 16 5.78 7.72 6.71
CA LEU A 16 5.36 6.37 6.36
C LEU A 16 3.84 6.18 6.48
N ARG A 17 3.18 6.82 7.47
CA ARG A 17 1.71 6.83 7.59
C ARG A 17 1.05 7.48 6.39
N ARG A 18 1.51 8.67 6.02
CA ARG A 18 0.99 9.36 4.83
C ARG A 18 1.20 8.55 3.56
N TRP A 19 2.36 7.92 3.41
CA TRP A 19 2.62 7.07 2.26
C TRP A 19 1.69 5.84 2.23
N HIS A 20 1.48 5.19 3.37
CA HIS A 20 0.50 4.12 3.52
C HIS A 20 -0.91 4.56 3.11
N ASP A 21 -1.35 5.73 3.58
CA ASP A 21 -2.69 6.23 3.26
C ASP A 21 -2.84 6.51 1.76
N LEU A 22 -1.82 7.09 1.13
CA LEU A 22 -1.77 7.29 -0.32
C LEU A 22 -1.76 5.98 -1.11
N MET A 23 -1.06 4.94 -0.62
CA MET A 23 -1.09 3.62 -1.27
C MET A 23 -2.49 3.00 -1.24
N LEU A 24 -3.25 3.21 -0.16
CA LEU A 24 -4.63 2.75 -0.06
C LEU A 24 -5.58 3.55 -0.97
N GLU A 25 -5.38 4.87 -1.04
CA GLU A 25 -6.13 5.76 -1.92
C GLU A 25 -5.96 5.38 -3.40
N HIS A 26 -4.73 5.10 -3.82
CA HIS A 26 -4.38 4.79 -5.21
C HIS A 26 -4.23 3.28 -5.51
N ARG A 27 -4.81 2.40 -4.68
CA ARG A 27 -4.62 0.94 -4.81
C ARG A 27 -5.07 0.36 -6.15
N GLU A 28 -6.09 0.95 -6.79
CA GLU A 28 -6.57 0.46 -8.09
C GLU A 28 -5.62 0.81 -9.22
N ASP A 29 -5.13 2.05 -9.26
CA ASP A 29 -4.14 2.49 -10.24
C ASP A 29 -2.83 1.70 -10.10
N LEU A 30 -2.42 1.44 -8.86
CA LEU A 30 -1.27 0.60 -8.56
C LEU A 30 -1.49 -0.86 -8.98
N ALA A 31 -2.71 -1.39 -8.86
CA ALA A 31 -3.01 -2.76 -9.28
C ALA A 31 -2.91 -2.90 -10.81
N VAL A 32 -3.44 -1.91 -11.55
CA VAL A 32 -3.33 -1.87 -13.01
C VAL A 32 -1.87 -1.77 -13.44
N LEU A 33 -1.07 -0.91 -12.80
CA LEU A 33 0.35 -0.77 -13.09
C LEU A 33 1.10 -2.09 -12.81
N MET A 34 0.84 -2.74 -11.68
CA MET A 34 1.45 -4.04 -11.35
C MET A 34 1.08 -5.13 -12.36
N THR A 35 -0.16 -5.15 -12.85
CA THR A 35 -0.58 -6.07 -13.91
C THR A 35 0.13 -5.76 -15.22
N ALA A 36 0.29 -4.48 -15.58
CA ALA A 36 0.97 -4.06 -16.80
C ALA A 36 2.47 -4.40 -16.79
N GLU A 37 3.15 -4.23 -15.64
CA GLU A 37 4.59 -4.46 -15.52
C GLU A 37 4.95 -5.93 -15.26
N GLN A 38 4.20 -6.62 -14.39
CA GLN A 38 4.55 -7.96 -13.91
C GLN A 38 3.69 -9.06 -14.55
N GLY A 39 2.68 -8.71 -15.34
CA GLY A 39 1.78 -9.67 -16.01
C GLY A 39 0.85 -10.43 -15.06
N LYS A 40 0.76 -10.01 -13.79
CA LYS A 40 -0.10 -10.68 -12.80
C LYS A 40 -1.56 -10.36 -13.04
N PRO A 41 -2.49 -11.33 -12.87
CA PRO A 41 -3.92 -11.05 -12.92
C PRO A 41 -4.31 -9.91 -11.96
N LEU A 42 -5.20 -9.02 -12.40
CA LEU A 42 -5.60 -7.83 -11.65
C LEU A 42 -6.13 -8.16 -10.24
N ALA A 43 -6.85 -9.28 -10.11
CA ALA A 43 -7.34 -9.76 -8.82
C ALA A 43 -6.19 -10.11 -7.84
N GLU A 44 -5.09 -10.70 -8.33
CA GLU A 44 -3.91 -11.00 -7.51
C GLU A 44 -3.17 -9.71 -7.11
N ALA A 45 -3.07 -8.75 -8.05
CA ALA A 45 -2.46 -7.46 -7.79
C ALA A 45 -3.24 -6.68 -6.71
N ARG A 46 -4.57 -6.66 -6.79
CA ARG A 46 -5.47 -6.07 -5.79
C ARG A 46 -5.30 -6.72 -4.42
N ALA A 47 -5.34 -8.05 -4.36
CA ALA A 47 -5.19 -8.79 -3.10
C ALA A 47 -3.84 -8.47 -2.41
N ARG A 48 -2.77 -8.32 -3.19
CA ARG A 48 -1.44 -7.96 -2.68
C ARG A 48 -1.39 -6.52 -2.15
N LEU A 49 -1.99 -5.58 -2.86
CA LEU A 49 -2.05 -4.17 -2.45
C LEU A 49 -2.97 -3.92 -1.26
N VAL A 50 -3.90 -4.83 -0.97
CA VAL A 50 -4.72 -4.80 0.25
C VAL A 50 -3.98 -5.44 1.43
N SER A 51 -3.25 -6.53 1.20
CA SER A 51 -2.52 -7.26 2.23
C SER A 51 -1.33 -6.47 2.81
N LEU A 52 -0.58 -5.76 1.96
CA LEU A 52 0.64 -5.04 2.38
C LEU A 52 0.36 -3.86 3.36
N PRO A 53 -0.62 -2.97 3.10
CA PRO A 53 -0.99 -1.92 4.05
C PRO A 53 -1.58 -2.46 5.36
N ALA A 54 -2.39 -3.52 5.29
CA ALA A 54 -2.97 -4.16 6.47
C ALA A 54 -1.88 -4.70 7.42
N PHE A 55 -0.85 -5.35 6.87
CA PHE A 55 0.32 -5.82 7.62
C PHE A 55 1.03 -4.68 8.35
N TRP A 56 1.19 -3.52 7.70
CA TRP A 56 1.88 -2.37 8.28
C TRP A 56 1.10 -1.69 9.41
N SER A 57 -0.23 -1.68 9.33
CA SER A 57 -1.09 -1.04 10.33
C SER A 57 -1.29 -1.87 11.61
N GLY A 58 -0.86 -3.14 11.62
CA GLY A 58 -1.15 -4.08 12.72
C GLY A 58 -2.64 -4.28 12.98
N SER A 59 -3.50 -3.81 12.08
CA SER A 59 -4.94 -3.75 12.23
C SER A 59 -5.57 -4.87 11.42
N PRO A 60 -6.39 -5.75 12.02
CA PRO A 60 -7.14 -6.77 11.30
C PRO A 60 -8.35 -6.13 10.60
N ARG A 61 -8.17 -4.97 9.94
CA ARG A 61 -9.23 -4.39 9.12
C ARG A 61 -9.45 -5.35 7.95
N LYS A 62 -10.58 -6.07 8.01
CA LYS A 62 -11.14 -6.77 6.85
C LYS A 62 -11.42 -5.70 5.81
N VAL A 63 -10.49 -5.53 4.89
CA VAL A 63 -10.77 -4.77 3.68
C VAL A 63 -11.58 -5.75 2.83
N ASP A 64 -12.88 -5.51 2.76
CA ASP A 64 -13.75 -6.25 1.86
C ASP A 64 -13.28 -5.95 0.44
N VAL A 65 -12.51 -6.89 -0.12
CA VAL A 65 -12.12 -6.87 -1.53
C VAL A 65 -13.30 -7.45 -2.29
N PRO A 66 -14.03 -6.66 -3.10
CA PRO A 66 -15.04 -7.23 -3.97
C PRO A 66 -14.30 -8.08 -5.00
N MET A 67 -14.38 -9.39 -4.83
CA MET A 67 -13.93 -10.34 -5.85
C MET A 67 -15.07 -10.39 -6.88
N GLU A 68 -15.02 -9.52 -7.88
CA GLU A 68 -15.87 -9.69 -9.07
C GLU A 68 -15.55 -11.04 -9.72
N LYS A 69 -16.61 -11.79 -10.02
CA LYS A 69 -16.57 -13.15 -10.58
C LYS A 69 -15.96 -13.18 -11.98
#